data_AF-A0A847CDV2-F1
#
_entry.id   AF-A0A847CDV2-F1
#
_cell.length_a   1.000
_cell.length_b   1.000
_cell.length_c   1.000
_cell.angle_alpha   90.00
_cell.angle_beta   90.00
_cell.angle_gamma   90.00
#
_symmetry.space_group_name_H-M   'P 1'
#
loop_
_entity.id
_entity.type
_entity.pdbx_description
1 polymer ?
#
loop_
_entity_poly.entity_id
_entity_poly.type
_entity_poly.pdbx_seq_one_letter_code
_entity_poly.pdbx_strand_id
1 'polypeptide(L)'
;FELLDSSFEEFNTKNNWHITNKRICVLFGYNFNSPEIQEKIIKSLDEKYGLDSENGLITPLFFPENFKHNGKSYATDLYNFLNKDENIFSAVILLGAPENTHIALARNQDFWNMNVPYPIIALFPQDDALGLESTCDFVIEKSQVAEIEGTILKEENETEFITESPEILFETIDYLISYDSTFAKNNQLTLHINQIYNEKKLRHYIDPESGLQSINHFILD
;
A
#
# COMPACT_ATOMS: atom_id res chain seq x y z
N PHE A 1 -48.18 -25.58 16.52
CA PHE A 1 -47.59 -24.24 16.39
C PHE A 1 -46.11 -24.45 16.17
N GLU A 2 -45.70 -24.07 14.97
CA GLU A 2 -44.36 -24.11 14.41
C GLU A 2 -43.45 -23.05 15.04
N LEU A 3 -42.12 -23.27 14.90
CA LEU A 3 -41.03 -22.28 14.92
C LEU A 3 -40.58 -21.74 16.30
N LEU A 4 -39.30 -21.65 16.67
CA LEU A 4 -38.06 -21.62 15.89
C LEU A 4 -36.90 -22.31 16.62
N ASP A 5 -36.15 -23.02 15.79
CA ASP A 5 -34.81 -23.55 15.97
C ASP A 5 -33.86 -22.41 16.42
N SER A 6 -33.33 -22.50 17.64
CA SER A 6 -32.25 -21.64 18.10
C SER A 6 -30.92 -22.29 17.71
N SER A 7 -30.62 -22.28 16.41
CA SER A 7 -29.26 -22.51 15.93
C SER A 7 -28.42 -21.29 16.30
N PHE A 8 -27.83 -21.32 17.50
CA PHE A 8 -26.59 -20.58 17.71
C PHE A 8 -25.57 -21.20 16.77
N GLU A 9 -25.31 -20.54 15.64
CA GLU A 9 -24.15 -20.85 14.83
C GLU A 9 -22.92 -20.77 15.73
N GLU A 10 -22.24 -21.90 15.89
CA GLU A 10 -20.88 -21.94 16.39
C GLU A 10 -20.03 -21.03 15.50
N PHE A 11 -19.77 -19.81 15.97
CA PHE A 11 -18.70 -18.99 15.41
C PHE A 11 -17.42 -19.79 15.59
N ASN A 12 -16.97 -20.41 14.50
CA ASN A 12 -15.71 -21.10 14.39
C ASN A 12 -14.62 -20.04 14.63
N THR A 13 -14.19 -19.87 15.89
CA THR A 13 -13.11 -18.96 16.31
C THR A 13 -11.78 -19.50 15.84
N LYS A 14 -11.57 -19.53 14.53
CA LYS A 14 -10.35 -20.03 13.89
C LYS A 14 -9.46 -18.91 13.35
N ASN A 15 -9.89 -17.66 13.49
CA ASN A 15 -9.19 -16.51 12.94
C ASN A 15 -8.59 -15.67 14.08
N ASN A 16 -7.32 -15.29 13.93
CA ASN A 16 -6.58 -14.48 14.91
C ASN A 16 -6.88 -12.98 14.80
N TRP A 17 -7.88 -12.60 14.01
CA TRP A 17 -8.23 -11.22 13.68
C TRP A 17 -9.72 -10.95 13.95
N HIS A 18 -10.11 -9.67 13.98
CA HIS A 18 -11.46 -9.23 14.31
C HIS A 18 -12.25 -8.75 13.09
N ILE A 19 -13.54 -9.08 13.04
CA ILE A 19 -14.47 -8.53 12.04
C ILE A 19 -14.56 -7.01 12.20
N THR A 20 -14.48 -6.29 11.09
CA THR A 20 -14.54 -4.83 11.05
C THR A 20 -15.32 -4.35 9.83
N ASN A 21 -15.74 -3.10 9.82
CA ASN A 21 -16.28 -2.40 8.64
C ASN A 21 -15.28 -1.41 8.03
N LYS A 22 -14.13 -1.18 8.67
CA LYS A 22 -13.03 -0.39 8.12
C LYS A 22 -12.11 -1.28 7.29
N ARG A 23 -11.48 -0.72 6.25
CA ARG A 23 -10.60 -1.44 5.34
C ARG A 23 -9.23 -0.79 5.18
N ILE A 24 -8.18 -1.58 5.03
CA ILE A 24 -6.92 -1.14 4.42
C ILE A 24 -6.92 -1.68 3.01
N CYS A 25 -7.02 -0.79 2.02
CA CYS A 25 -6.89 -1.17 0.63
C CYS A 25 -5.41 -1.39 0.31
N VAL A 26 -5.05 -2.54 -0.26
CA VAL A 26 -3.68 -2.81 -0.71
C VAL A 26 -3.70 -3.09 -2.21
N LEU A 27 -3.18 -2.15 -2.99
CA LEU A 27 -2.98 -2.33 -4.43
C LEU A 27 -1.65 -3.02 -4.69
N PHE A 28 -1.70 -4.22 -5.25
CA PHE A 28 -0.58 -4.99 -5.78
C PHE A 28 -0.38 -4.65 -7.26
N GLY A 29 0.64 -3.85 -7.53
CA GLY A 29 1.01 -3.40 -8.86
C GLY A 29 2.21 -4.15 -9.45
N TYR A 30 3.02 -3.45 -10.25
CA TYR A 30 4.19 -4.04 -10.92
C TYR A 30 5.18 -4.62 -9.91
N ASN A 31 5.88 -5.68 -10.29
CA ASN A 31 6.78 -6.49 -9.46
C ASN A 31 6.10 -7.27 -8.31
N PHE A 32 4.83 -6.97 -8.01
CA PHE A 32 4.03 -7.64 -6.97
C PHE A 32 2.76 -8.29 -7.52
N ASN A 33 2.64 -8.38 -8.84
CA ASN A 33 1.46 -8.91 -9.52
C ASN A 33 1.63 -10.33 -10.10
N SER A 34 2.73 -11.02 -9.78
CA SER A 34 2.87 -12.42 -10.14
C SER A 34 2.00 -13.31 -9.24
N PRO A 35 1.38 -14.39 -9.76
CA PRO A 35 0.53 -15.26 -8.96
C PRO A 35 1.21 -15.84 -7.72
N GLU A 36 2.50 -16.21 -7.83
CA GLU A 36 3.28 -16.77 -6.73
C GLU A 36 3.51 -15.77 -5.58
N ILE A 37 3.88 -14.53 -5.93
CA ILE A 37 4.07 -13.45 -4.95
C ILE A 37 2.75 -13.10 -4.28
N GLN A 38 1.68 -12.97 -5.08
CA GLN A 38 0.35 -12.69 -4.58
C GLN A 38 -0.15 -13.77 -3.62
N GLU A 39 -0.07 -15.05 -4.00
CA GLU A 39 -0.56 -16.15 -3.15
C GLU A 39 0.13 -16.16 -1.78
N LYS A 40 1.46 -16.00 -1.76
CA LYS A 40 2.23 -15.98 -0.51
C LYS A 40 1.87 -14.78 0.38
N ILE A 41 1.81 -13.57 -0.18
CA ILE A 41 1.53 -12.36 0.59
C ILE A 41 0.07 -12.35 1.05
N ILE A 42 -0.87 -12.68 0.17
CA ILE A 42 -2.31 -12.71 0.47
C ILE A 42 -2.63 -13.73 1.56
N LYS A 43 -2.05 -14.93 1.48
CA LYS A 43 -2.20 -15.93 2.55
C LYS A 43 -1.74 -15.38 3.90
N SER A 44 -0.59 -14.71 3.92
CA SER A 44 -0.05 -14.12 5.16
C SER A 44 -0.90 -12.95 5.67
N LEU A 45 -1.44 -12.12 4.77
CA LEU A 45 -2.38 -11.03 5.11
C LEU A 45 -3.68 -11.58 5.69
N ASP A 46 -4.22 -12.63 5.09
CA ASP A 46 -5.44 -13.29 5.54
C ASP A 46 -5.26 -13.92 6.93
N GLU A 47 -4.17 -14.66 7.13
CA GLU A 47 -3.85 -15.28 8.41
C GLU A 47 -3.70 -14.25 9.55
N LYS A 48 -3.12 -13.07 9.25
CA LYS A 48 -2.80 -12.05 10.26
C LYS A 48 -3.90 -11.00 10.47
N TYR A 49 -4.58 -10.56 9.42
CA TYR A 49 -5.49 -9.41 9.44
C TYR A 49 -6.89 -9.71 8.88
N GLY A 50 -7.04 -10.80 8.13
CA GLY A 50 -8.27 -11.17 7.44
C GLY A 50 -8.52 -10.39 6.17
N LEU A 51 -9.10 -11.07 5.18
CA LEU A 51 -9.54 -10.45 3.93
C LEU A 51 -10.97 -9.90 4.04
N ASP A 52 -11.23 -8.82 3.31
CA ASP A 52 -12.54 -8.16 3.20
C ASP A 52 -13.65 -9.12 2.73
N SER A 53 -13.34 -10.09 1.87
CA SER A 53 -14.27 -11.14 1.46
C SER A 53 -14.82 -11.97 2.62
N GLU A 54 -14.11 -11.98 3.76
CA GLU A 54 -14.49 -12.65 5.01
C GLU A 54 -14.82 -11.64 6.13
N ASN A 55 -15.02 -10.36 5.80
CA ASN A 55 -15.19 -9.23 6.71
C ASN A 55 -13.94 -8.87 7.56
N GLY A 56 -12.75 -9.26 7.08
CA GLY A 56 -11.47 -8.87 7.63
C GLY A 56 -11.06 -7.44 7.24
N LEU A 57 -9.84 -7.07 7.63
CA LEU A 57 -9.33 -5.70 7.48
C LEU A 57 -8.83 -5.39 6.06
N ILE A 58 -8.27 -6.37 5.35
CA ILE A 58 -7.51 -6.11 4.12
C ILE A 58 -8.39 -6.27 2.89
N THR A 59 -8.46 -5.24 2.05
CA THR A 59 -9.07 -5.32 0.72
C THR A 59 -7.96 -5.33 -0.33
N PRO A 60 -7.57 -6.50 -0.86
CA PRO A 60 -6.53 -6.57 -1.88
C PRO A 60 -7.09 -6.19 -3.26
N LEU A 61 -6.32 -5.42 -4.01
CA LEU A 61 -6.55 -5.12 -5.43
C LEU A 61 -5.31 -5.52 -6.24
N PHE A 62 -5.51 -6.08 -7.41
CA PHE A 62 -4.45 -6.57 -8.27
C PHE A 62 -4.49 -5.84 -9.60
N PHE A 63 -3.39 -5.18 -9.95
CA PHE A 63 -3.20 -4.66 -11.29
C PHE A 63 -2.45 -5.68 -12.16
N PRO A 64 -2.90 -5.98 -13.38
CA PRO A 64 -4.00 -5.31 -14.08
C PRO A 64 -5.41 -5.87 -13.82
N GLU A 65 -5.54 -7.02 -13.14
CA GLU A 65 -6.77 -7.82 -13.18
C GLU A 65 -8.05 -7.11 -12.72
N ASN A 66 -7.99 -6.30 -11.68
CA ASN A 66 -9.15 -5.52 -11.21
C ASN A 66 -9.44 -4.26 -12.03
N PHE A 67 -8.60 -3.93 -13.02
CA PHE A 67 -8.61 -2.67 -13.77
C PHE A 67 -8.79 -2.89 -15.28
N LYS A 68 -9.14 -4.12 -15.69
CA LYS A 68 -9.30 -4.49 -17.10
C LYS A 68 -10.67 -4.10 -17.64
N HIS A 69 -10.67 -3.29 -18.71
CA HIS A 69 -11.82 -2.96 -19.52
C HIS A 69 -11.53 -3.22 -21.00
N ASN A 70 -12.34 -4.06 -21.65
CA ASN A 70 -12.25 -4.36 -23.08
C ASN A 70 -10.82 -4.74 -23.55
N GLY A 71 -10.09 -5.51 -22.74
CA GLY A 71 -8.73 -5.97 -23.06
C GLY A 71 -7.61 -4.96 -22.80
N LYS A 72 -7.92 -3.79 -22.22
CA LYS A 72 -6.93 -2.80 -21.77
C LYS A 72 -7.07 -2.58 -20.26
N SER A 73 -6.01 -2.13 -19.61
CA SER A 73 -5.99 -1.92 -18.17
C SER A 73 -5.71 -0.45 -17.86
N TYR A 74 -6.44 0.15 -16.92
CA TYR A 74 -6.29 1.56 -16.60
C TYR A 74 -6.16 1.76 -15.08
N ALA A 75 -4.95 2.10 -14.61
CA ALA A 75 -4.70 2.38 -13.19
C ALA A 75 -5.57 3.55 -12.68
N THR A 76 -5.99 4.45 -13.57
CA THR A 76 -6.92 5.54 -13.28
C THR A 76 -8.27 5.09 -12.73
N ASP A 77 -8.68 3.83 -12.97
CA ASP A 77 -9.92 3.28 -12.42
C ASP A 77 -9.85 3.03 -10.91
N LEU A 78 -8.66 3.16 -10.29
CA LEU A 78 -8.52 3.18 -8.84
C LEU A 78 -9.41 4.24 -8.20
N TYR A 79 -9.57 5.40 -8.86
CA TYR A 79 -10.48 6.46 -8.39
C TYR A 79 -11.91 5.94 -8.19
N ASN A 80 -12.42 5.15 -9.15
CA ASN A 80 -13.77 4.60 -9.07
C ASN A 80 -13.90 3.60 -7.92
N PHE A 81 -12.84 2.85 -7.63
CA PHE A 81 -12.82 1.93 -6.50
C PHE A 81 -12.80 2.68 -5.15
N LEU A 82 -11.94 3.69 -5.03
CA LEU A 82 -11.77 4.45 -3.79
C LEU A 82 -13.02 5.23 -3.38
N ASN A 83 -13.90 5.55 -4.33
CA ASN A 83 -15.09 6.39 -4.12
C ASN A 83 -16.42 5.62 -4.26
N LYS A 84 -16.41 4.30 -4.05
CA LYS A 84 -17.67 3.54 -3.87
C LYS A 84 -18.23 3.78 -2.48
N ASP A 85 -19.52 4.08 -2.38
CA ASP A 85 -20.20 4.42 -1.13
C ASP A 85 -20.08 3.35 -0.02
N GLU A 86 -19.91 2.08 -0.40
CA GLU A 86 -19.77 0.94 0.51
C GLU A 86 -18.39 0.87 1.18
N ASN A 87 -17.39 1.58 0.65
CA ASN A 87 -16.02 1.49 1.13
C ASN A 87 -15.73 2.49 2.23
N ILE A 88 -15.37 1.99 3.42
CA ILE A 88 -14.87 2.80 4.53
C ILE A 88 -13.39 2.46 4.74
N PHE A 89 -12.50 3.27 4.17
CA PHE A 89 -11.07 3.04 4.30
C PHE A 89 -10.49 3.66 5.58
N SER A 90 -9.60 2.90 6.21
CA SER A 90 -8.67 3.34 7.25
C SER A 90 -7.29 3.69 6.68
N ALA A 91 -6.91 3.12 5.53
CA ALA A 91 -5.73 3.49 4.77
C ALA A 91 -5.79 2.92 3.34
N VAL A 92 -4.96 3.47 2.45
CA VAL A 92 -4.66 2.92 1.13
C VAL A 92 -3.15 2.73 1.02
N ILE A 93 -2.70 1.54 0.62
CA ILE A 93 -1.30 1.22 0.38
C ILE A 93 -1.16 0.82 -1.09
N LEU A 94 -0.23 1.46 -1.79
CA LEU A 94 0.14 1.14 -3.17
C LEU A 94 1.47 0.41 -3.17
N LEU A 95 1.46 -0.89 -3.40
CA LEU A 95 2.67 -1.72 -3.48
C LEU A 95 3.04 -1.93 -4.95
N GLY A 96 4.10 -1.27 -5.43
CA GLY A 96 4.47 -1.30 -6.85
C GLY A 96 3.51 -0.53 -7.75
N ALA A 97 3.04 0.64 -7.29
CA ALA A 97 2.05 1.47 -8.00
C ALA A 97 2.32 1.53 -9.53
N PRO A 98 1.37 1.09 -10.38
CA PRO A 98 1.50 1.18 -11.82
C PRO A 98 1.53 2.63 -12.33
N GLU A 99 2.03 2.85 -13.54
CA GLU A 99 1.99 4.16 -14.19
C GLU A 99 0.56 4.75 -14.22
N ASN A 100 0.47 6.07 -13.99
CA ASN A 100 -0.76 6.86 -13.95
C ASN A 100 -1.67 6.60 -12.72
N THR A 101 -1.18 5.91 -11.69
CA THR A 101 -1.89 5.76 -10.41
C THR A 101 -2.07 7.12 -9.73
N HIS A 102 -1.06 7.98 -9.75
CA HIS A 102 -1.12 9.35 -9.19
C HIS A 102 -2.24 10.18 -9.81
N ILE A 103 -2.61 9.97 -11.08
CA ILE A 103 -3.76 10.65 -11.71
C ILE A 103 -5.07 10.25 -11.02
N ALA A 104 -5.22 8.97 -10.66
CA ALA A 104 -6.37 8.47 -9.92
C ALA A 104 -6.43 9.10 -8.52
N LEU A 105 -5.27 9.20 -7.86
CA LEU A 105 -5.17 9.77 -6.52
C LEU A 105 -5.42 11.28 -6.52
N ALA A 106 -4.94 12.02 -7.53
CA ALA A 106 -5.23 13.45 -7.67
C ALA A 106 -6.74 13.70 -7.79
N ARG A 107 -7.45 12.89 -8.59
CA ARG A 107 -8.93 12.94 -8.66
C ARG A 107 -9.59 12.61 -7.33
N ASN A 108 -9.01 11.68 -6.57
CA ASN A 108 -9.50 11.35 -5.22
C ASN A 108 -9.32 12.54 -4.27
N GLN A 109 -8.18 13.23 -4.32
CA GLN A 109 -7.97 14.45 -3.55
C GLN A 109 -8.98 15.54 -3.92
N ASP A 110 -9.24 15.76 -5.22
CA ASP A 110 -10.25 16.72 -5.69
C ASP A 110 -11.64 16.39 -5.14
N PHE A 111 -12.05 15.11 -5.18
CA PHE A 111 -13.33 14.65 -4.62
C PHE A 111 -13.48 14.98 -3.14
N TRP A 112 -12.40 14.85 -2.36
CA TRP A 112 -12.36 15.16 -0.94
C TRP A 112 -12.00 16.62 -0.62
N ASN A 113 -12.00 17.53 -1.61
CA ASN A 113 -11.56 18.93 -1.46
C ASN A 113 -10.19 19.03 -0.76
N MET A 114 -9.23 18.21 -1.21
CA MET A 114 -7.87 18.06 -0.66
C MET A 114 -7.78 17.48 0.75
N ASN A 115 -8.89 17.07 1.37
CA ASN A 115 -8.95 16.51 2.73
C ASN A 115 -9.37 15.04 2.70
N VAL A 116 -8.54 14.18 2.09
CA VAL A 116 -8.79 12.74 2.05
C VAL A 116 -8.84 12.18 3.49
N PRO A 117 -9.86 11.40 3.87
CA PRO A 117 -10.10 11.02 5.27
C PRO A 117 -9.27 9.82 5.76
N TYR A 118 -8.27 9.39 4.98
CA TYR A 118 -7.41 8.26 5.27
C TYR A 118 -6.02 8.49 4.63
N PRO A 119 -4.95 7.94 5.22
CA PRO A 119 -3.62 8.04 4.67
C PRO A 119 -3.47 7.18 3.40
N ILE A 120 -2.69 7.68 2.45
CA ILE A 120 -2.32 7.00 1.21
C ILE A 120 -0.80 6.83 1.20
N ILE A 121 -0.32 5.59 1.21
CA ILE A 121 1.10 5.25 1.27
C ILE A 121 1.51 4.59 -0.06
N ALA A 122 2.63 5.03 -0.65
CA ALA A 122 3.23 4.32 -1.78
C ALA A 122 4.51 3.60 -1.36
N LEU A 123 4.57 2.30 -1.61
CA LEU A 123 5.71 1.43 -1.36
C LEU A 123 6.22 0.92 -2.71
N PHE A 124 7.47 1.26 -2.99
CA PHE A 124 8.22 0.83 -4.17
C PHE A 124 7.49 1.09 -5.50
N PRO A 125 6.94 2.31 -5.70
CA PRO A 125 6.15 2.61 -6.89
C PRO A 125 6.97 2.51 -8.18
N GLN A 126 6.27 2.36 -9.30
CA GLN A 126 6.82 2.47 -10.66
C GLN A 126 6.16 3.62 -11.45
N ASP A 127 5.43 4.49 -10.75
CA ASP A 127 4.73 5.63 -11.30
C ASP A 127 5.58 6.91 -11.15
N ASP A 128 5.09 8.04 -11.65
CA ASP A 128 5.75 9.34 -11.53
C ASP A 128 5.97 9.74 -10.07
N ALA A 129 7.24 9.91 -9.69
CA ALA A 129 7.64 10.21 -8.31
C ALA A 129 7.04 11.53 -7.81
N LEU A 130 7.06 12.60 -8.61
CA LEU A 130 6.48 13.89 -8.23
C LEU A 130 4.96 13.81 -8.07
N GLY A 131 4.30 13.07 -8.96
CA GLY A 131 2.89 12.74 -8.87
C GLY A 131 2.55 12.04 -7.55
N LEU A 132 3.32 11.04 -7.16
CA LEU A 132 3.11 10.33 -5.89
C LEU A 132 3.48 11.17 -4.67
N GLU A 133 4.54 11.96 -4.71
CA GLU A 133 4.90 12.89 -3.63
C GLU A 133 3.77 13.89 -3.34
N SER A 134 3.11 14.38 -4.40
CA SER A 134 1.98 15.31 -4.27
C SER A 134 0.71 14.62 -3.76
N THR A 135 0.46 13.38 -4.18
CA THR A 135 -0.83 12.70 -3.96
C THR A 135 -0.87 11.75 -2.77
N CYS A 136 0.28 11.23 -2.34
CA CYS A 136 0.42 10.35 -1.18
C CYS A 136 0.85 11.11 0.08
N ASP A 137 0.58 10.51 1.24
CA ASP A 137 1.09 10.94 2.53
C ASP A 137 2.60 10.76 2.60
N PHE A 138 3.10 9.57 2.23
CA PHE A 138 4.53 9.32 2.01
C PHE A 138 4.80 8.23 0.97
N VAL A 139 6.03 8.26 0.44
CA VAL A 139 6.56 7.34 -0.57
C VAL A 139 7.84 6.70 -0.03
N ILE A 140 7.95 5.38 -0.14
CA ILE A 140 9.17 4.62 0.12
C ILE A 140 9.66 4.04 -1.20
N GLU A 141 10.83 4.43 -1.67
CA GLU A 141 11.52 3.81 -2.79
C GLU A 141 12.71 2.98 -2.28
N LYS A 142 13.21 2.08 -3.13
CA LYS A 142 14.47 1.37 -2.87
C LYS A 142 15.64 2.20 -3.36
N SER A 143 16.76 2.18 -2.65
CA SER A 143 18.02 2.69 -3.16
C SER A 143 18.40 1.95 -4.45
N GLN A 144 18.53 2.69 -5.55
CA GLN A 144 19.19 2.20 -6.75
C GLN A 144 20.68 2.44 -6.56
N VAL A 145 21.45 1.38 -6.33
CA VAL A 145 22.92 1.48 -6.36
C VAL A 145 23.33 1.65 -7.83
N ALA A 146 23.52 2.90 -8.25
CA ALA A 146 24.03 3.19 -9.58
C ALA A 146 25.48 2.71 -9.70
N GLU A 147 25.73 1.87 -10.71
CA GLU A 147 27.04 1.35 -11.10
C GLU A 147 28.04 2.50 -11.31
N ILE A 148 29.01 2.66 -10.41
CA ILE A 148 30.21 3.45 -10.68
C ILE A 148 31.33 2.46 -11.00
N GLU A 149 31.68 2.42 -12.29
CA GLU A 149 32.91 1.87 -12.85
C GLU A 149 33.23 0.38 -12.56
N GLY A 150 32.75 -0.49 -13.45
CA GLY A 150 33.54 -1.63 -13.94
C GLY A 150 33.69 -2.87 -13.04
N THR A 151 32.98 -2.92 -11.91
CA THR A 151 32.95 -4.14 -11.07
C THR A 151 31.55 -4.74 -11.12
N ILE A 152 31.42 -5.88 -11.80
CA ILE A 152 30.22 -6.73 -11.74
C ILE A 152 30.17 -7.32 -10.33
N LEU A 153 29.61 -6.56 -9.40
CA LEU A 153 28.97 -7.13 -8.23
C LEU A 153 27.58 -7.52 -8.71
N LYS A 154 27.28 -8.81 -8.57
CA LYS A 154 26.01 -9.44 -8.92
C LYS A 154 24.85 -8.50 -8.63
N GLU A 155 23.88 -8.43 -9.54
CA GLU A 155 22.50 -8.04 -9.24
C GLU A 155 22.20 -8.45 -7.78
N GLU A 156 22.15 -7.51 -6.84
CA GLU A 156 21.49 -7.76 -5.57
C GLU A 156 20.03 -7.95 -5.96
N ASN A 157 19.72 -9.22 -6.17
CA ASN A 157 18.72 -9.73 -7.10
C ASN A 157 17.36 -9.05 -6.87
N GLU A 158 16.61 -8.70 -7.92
CA GLU A 158 15.18 -8.40 -7.82
C GLU A 158 14.44 -9.41 -6.92
N THR A 159 14.90 -10.66 -6.92
CA THR A 159 14.47 -11.77 -6.06
C THR A 159 14.62 -11.50 -4.54
N GLU A 160 15.72 -10.89 -4.09
CA GLU A 160 15.96 -10.61 -2.66
C GLU A 160 15.07 -9.44 -2.19
N PHE A 161 14.87 -8.45 -3.05
CA PHE A 161 13.96 -7.34 -2.81
C PHE A 161 12.48 -7.74 -2.73
N ILE A 162 12.03 -8.62 -3.63
CA ILE A 162 10.71 -9.25 -3.54
C ILE A 162 10.56 -10.01 -2.20
N THR A 163 11.66 -10.46 -1.60
CA THR A 163 11.64 -11.20 -0.34
C THR A 163 11.47 -10.30 0.89
N GLU A 164 12.04 -9.09 0.91
CA GLU A 164 11.93 -8.12 2.03
C GLU A 164 10.69 -7.22 1.94
N SER A 165 10.18 -6.97 0.73
CA SER A 165 9.01 -6.10 0.50
C SER A 165 7.74 -6.49 1.30
N PRO A 166 7.43 -7.78 1.54
CA PRO A 166 6.32 -8.17 2.41
C PRO A 166 6.48 -7.69 3.85
N GLU A 167 7.71 -7.63 4.38
CA GLU A 167 7.96 -7.17 5.75
C GLU A 167 7.62 -5.68 5.89
N ILE A 168 8.07 -4.86 4.94
CA ILE A 168 7.76 -3.42 4.86
C ILE A 168 6.24 -3.20 4.79
N LEU A 169 5.54 -3.99 3.97
CA LEU A 169 4.07 -3.95 3.91
C LEU A 169 3.45 -4.27 5.27
N PHE A 170 3.91 -5.33 5.95
CA PHE A 170 3.33 -5.73 7.23
C PHE A 170 3.60 -4.72 8.35
N GLU A 171 4.81 -4.17 8.44
CA GLU A 171 5.14 -3.09 9.39
C GLU A 171 4.27 -1.86 9.16
N THR A 172 4.06 -1.50 7.90
CA THR A 172 3.16 -0.39 7.51
C THR A 172 1.73 -0.66 7.99
N ILE A 173 1.20 -1.86 7.73
CA ILE A 173 -0.16 -2.25 8.15
C ILE A 173 -0.28 -2.25 9.68
N ASP A 174 0.68 -2.85 10.39
CA ASP A 174 0.68 -2.93 11.86
C ASP A 174 0.60 -1.54 12.50
N TYR A 175 1.36 -0.59 11.96
CA TYR A 175 1.30 0.80 12.41
C TYR A 175 -0.06 1.44 12.11
N LEU A 176 -0.56 1.29 10.88
CA LEU A 176 -1.81 1.89 10.41
C LEU A 176 -3.06 1.36 11.13
N ILE A 177 -3.04 0.12 11.66
CA ILE A 177 -4.13 -0.40 12.49
C ILE A 177 -4.38 0.48 13.72
N SER A 178 -3.32 1.04 14.28
CA SER A 178 -3.39 1.90 15.47
C SER A 178 -3.46 3.40 15.15
N TYR A 179 -3.32 3.77 13.88
CA TYR A 179 -3.27 5.17 13.42
C TYR A 179 -4.56 5.53 12.68
N ASP A 180 -5.37 6.41 13.24
CA ASP A 180 -6.70 6.77 12.74
C ASP A 180 -6.76 8.15 12.04
N SER A 181 -5.61 8.66 11.59
CA SER A 181 -5.48 9.99 10.99
C SER A 181 -4.65 9.97 9.69
N THR A 182 -4.47 11.14 9.07
CA THR A 182 -3.54 11.35 7.95
C THR A 182 -2.18 11.84 8.47
N PHE A 183 -1.14 11.73 7.66
CA PHE A 183 0.18 12.22 8.04
C PHE A 183 0.37 13.68 7.62
N ALA A 184 0.77 14.51 8.58
CA ALA A 184 1.17 15.87 8.24
C ALA A 184 2.52 15.85 7.51
N LYS A 185 2.59 16.50 6.34
CA LYS A 185 3.83 16.66 5.54
C LYS A 185 4.77 17.68 6.20
N ASN A 186 5.34 17.33 7.34
CA ASN A 186 6.29 18.11 8.10
C ASN A 186 7.25 17.18 8.87
N ASN A 187 8.09 17.75 9.76
CA ASN A 187 9.09 16.97 10.52
C ASN A 187 8.51 15.85 11.40
N GLN A 188 7.21 15.86 11.72
CA GLN A 188 6.54 14.75 12.43
C GLN A 188 6.48 13.48 11.58
N LEU A 189 6.44 13.61 10.25
CA LEU A 189 6.43 12.46 9.36
C LEU A 189 7.68 11.59 9.58
N THR A 190 8.86 12.19 9.70
CA THR A 190 10.11 11.43 9.97
C THR A 190 10.03 10.64 11.29
N LEU A 191 9.32 11.16 12.31
CA LEU A 191 9.12 10.41 13.56
C LEU A 191 8.23 9.18 13.34
N HIS A 192 7.16 9.32 12.55
CA HIS A 192 6.32 8.19 12.17
C HIS A 192 7.07 7.16 11.33
N ILE A 193 7.83 7.59 10.32
CA ILE A 193 8.66 6.70 9.50
C ILE A 193 9.65 5.91 10.35
N ASN A 194 10.33 6.56 11.30
CA ASN A 194 11.24 5.86 12.22
C ASN A 194 10.51 4.92 13.19
N GLN A 195 9.24 5.15 13.50
CA GLN A 195 8.45 4.22 14.31
C GLN A 195 8.00 3.00 13.51
N ILE A 196 7.62 3.20 12.24
CA ILE A 196 7.19 2.12 11.34
C ILE A 196 8.39 1.21 11.02
N TYR A 197 9.54 1.81 10.69
CA TYR A 197 10.68 1.11 10.12
C TYR A 197 11.96 1.22 10.98
N ASN A 198 11.82 1.19 12.31
CA ASN A 198 12.86 1.56 13.30
C ASN A 198 14.23 0.90 13.13
N GLU A 199 14.31 -0.30 12.55
CA GLU A 199 15.56 -1.03 12.35
C GLU A 199 16.15 -0.86 10.94
N LYS A 200 15.46 -0.12 10.07
CA LYS A 200 15.80 0.02 8.66
C LYS A 200 16.45 1.37 8.38
N LYS A 201 17.37 1.37 7.43
CA LYS A 201 18.06 2.60 7.03
C LYS A 201 17.22 3.32 5.99
N LEU A 202 16.61 4.41 6.42
CA LEU A 202 15.83 5.29 5.56
C LEU A 202 16.48 6.67 5.52
N ARG A 203 16.56 7.23 4.32
CA ARG A 203 17.00 8.61 4.10
C ARG A 203 15.98 9.33 3.24
N HIS A 204 15.93 10.64 3.31
CA HIS A 204 15.08 11.40 2.39
C HIS A 204 15.59 11.29 0.96
N TYR A 205 14.66 11.22 0.01
CA TYR A 205 14.97 11.40 -1.41
C TYR A 205 15.44 12.84 -1.64
N ILE A 206 16.45 12.97 -2.50
CA ILE A 206 16.97 14.26 -2.96
C ILE A 206 16.82 14.26 -4.48
N ASP A 207 16.03 15.19 -5.00
CA ASP A 207 15.88 15.35 -6.44
C ASP A 207 17.24 15.70 -7.06
N PRO A 208 17.77 14.88 -7.98
CA PRO A 208 19.07 15.11 -8.58
C PRO A 208 19.13 16.37 -9.45
N GLU A 209 18.00 16.86 -9.95
CA GLU A 209 17.97 18.06 -10.80
C GLU A 209 18.01 19.35 -9.96
N SER A 210 17.13 19.47 -8.95
CA SER A 210 17.07 20.68 -8.12
C SER A 210 17.95 20.64 -6.87
N GLY A 211 18.40 19.46 -6.44
CA GLY A 211 19.07 19.24 -5.16
C GLY A 211 18.16 19.40 -3.94
N LEU A 212 16.85 19.52 -4.15
CA LEU A 212 15.89 19.67 -3.06
C LEU A 212 15.58 18.32 -2.43
N GLN A 213 15.57 18.31 -1.09
CA GLN A 213 15.17 17.16 -0.31
C GLN A 213 13.64 17.10 -0.24
N SER A 214 13.05 15.97 -0.60
CA SER A 214 11.61 15.76 -0.45
C SER A 214 11.21 15.61 1.01
N ILE A 215 10.02 16.12 1.37
CA ILE A 215 9.50 16.04 2.74
C ILE A 215 8.96 14.64 3.04
N ASN A 216 8.33 14.00 2.05
CA ASN A 216 7.57 12.76 2.26
C ASN A 216 8.02 11.60 1.37
N HIS A 217 9.12 11.75 0.65
CA HIS A 217 9.73 10.67 -0.11
C HIS A 217 11.02 10.21 0.58
N PHE A 218 11.08 8.92 0.88
CA PHE A 218 12.19 8.26 1.54
C PHE A 218 12.75 7.13 0.68
N ILE A 219 14.06 6.93 0.76
CA ILE A 219 14.80 5.84 0.14
C ILE A 219 15.19 4.86 1.23
N LEU A 220 14.81 3.60 1.05
CA LEU A 220 15.24 2.45 1.83
C LEU A 220 16.59 1.97 1.28
N ASP A 221 17.63 2.03 2.11
CA ASP A 221 19.00 1.62 1.78
C ASP A 221 19.24 0.12 1.93
#